data_AF-A0A356BU52-F1
#
_entry.id   AF-A0A356BU52-F1
#
_cell.length_a   1.000
_cell.length_b   1.000
_cell.length_c   1.000
_cell.angle_alpha   90.00
_cell.angle_beta   90.00
_cell.angle_gamma   90.00
#
_symmetry.space_group_name_H-M   'P 1'
#
loop_
_entity.id
_entity.type
_entity.pdbx_description
1 polymer ?
#
loop_
_entity_poly.entity_id
_entity_poly.type
_entity_poly.pdbx_seq_one_letter_code
_entity_poly.pdbx_strand_id
1 'polypeptide(L)'
;MKKFFRILTGSMLLFLLLTESGGVMAMGTSLMLGAGQEFRFDLPLEAGKSYVISMALRTDLADASVTMTLCHIKNNNEVTEHHISRHELVGGGGWTTLSVPEVHTTPSPGRFELVVTADKEGRYYWKDLKVERSYASSQQMYEYWSEKLAMQGTFYTGLVIDARHLEVRRGMSPRIYSESGQLLYGGVLAGQDFVQDQGVVGYGSELTSDLLSRIAVDSDYPYVAPLVVEALAVADAAQTGVYISEEDTRRVLEAMVQYDFFARYAVIFLVN
;
A
#
# COMPACT_ATOMS: atom_id res chain seq x y z
N MET A 1 6.19 41.12 -35.71
CA MET A 1 7.01 40.44 -34.69
C MET A 1 6.50 39.02 -34.51
N LYS A 2 7.42 38.06 -34.53
CA LYS A 2 7.19 36.64 -34.82
C LYS A 2 6.39 35.92 -33.72
N LYS A 3 5.35 35.20 -34.14
CA LYS A 3 4.72 34.08 -33.42
C LYS A 3 5.73 32.94 -33.32
N PHE A 4 5.84 32.31 -32.15
CA PHE A 4 6.37 30.96 -32.04
C PHE A 4 5.34 30.07 -31.36
N PHE A 5 4.81 29.16 -32.16
CA PHE A 5 4.07 27.96 -31.78
C PHE A 5 5.02 26.78 -32.07
N ARG A 6 4.87 25.68 -31.31
CA ARG A 6 5.40 24.29 -31.47
C ARG A 6 6.12 23.82 -30.19
N ILE A 7 6.01 22.57 -29.71
CA ILE A 7 5.27 21.36 -30.12
C ILE A 7 5.24 20.39 -28.92
N LEU A 8 4.24 19.51 -28.95
CA LEU A 8 3.95 18.34 -28.14
C LEU A 8 5.04 17.25 -28.17
N THR A 9 4.93 16.29 -27.25
CA THR A 9 5.42 14.89 -27.27
C THR A 9 6.86 14.56 -26.84
N GLY A 10 6.90 13.68 -25.83
CA GLY A 10 8.02 12.83 -25.46
C GLY A 10 7.60 11.83 -24.37
N SER A 11 6.51 11.08 -24.58
CA SER A 11 6.23 9.89 -23.77
C SER A 11 7.29 8.85 -24.13
N MET A 12 8.27 8.66 -23.25
CA MET A 12 9.36 7.73 -23.50
C MET A 12 8.88 6.31 -23.22
N LEU A 13 8.73 5.57 -24.32
CA LEU A 13 8.47 4.13 -24.34
C LEU A 13 9.63 3.41 -23.63
N LEU A 14 9.33 2.71 -22.54
CA LEU A 14 10.30 1.92 -21.79
C LEU A 14 10.68 0.68 -22.61
N PHE A 15 11.87 0.69 -23.21
CA PHE A 15 12.49 -0.49 -23.81
C PHE A 15 13.11 -1.36 -22.71
N LEU A 16 12.47 -2.48 -22.40
CA LEU A 16 13.03 -3.56 -21.58
C LEU A 16 14.08 -4.32 -22.39
N LEU A 17 15.35 -3.96 -22.22
CA LEU A 17 16.48 -4.79 -22.60
C LEU A 17 16.84 -5.70 -21.43
N LEU A 18 16.44 -6.97 -21.55
CA LEU A 18 16.90 -8.06 -20.69
C LEU A 18 18.39 -8.30 -20.94
N THR A 19 19.21 -8.05 -19.93
CA THR A 19 20.49 -8.74 -19.75
C THR A 19 20.63 -9.12 -18.28
N GLU A 20 20.86 -10.41 -18.05
CA GLU A 20 20.98 -11.03 -16.74
C GLU A 20 22.38 -10.91 -16.13
N SER A 21 22.42 -11.14 -14.81
CA SER A 21 23.53 -11.48 -13.92
C SER A 21 24.17 -10.33 -13.13
N GLY A 22 23.77 -10.23 -11.86
CA GLY A 22 24.46 -9.43 -10.85
C GLY A 22 23.64 -9.12 -9.59
N GLY A 23 23.56 -10.08 -8.65
CA GLY A 23 23.25 -9.80 -7.25
C GLY A 23 21.78 -9.80 -6.83
N VAL A 24 21.42 -10.81 -6.03
CA VAL A 24 20.12 -11.07 -5.37
C VAL A 24 19.80 -10.05 -4.25
N MET A 25 20.17 -8.78 -4.38
CA MET A 25 20.13 -7.79 -3.29
C MET A 25 19.36 -6.49 -3.58
N ALA A 26 18.67 -6.38 -4.71
CA ALA A 26 17.92 -5.17 -5.08
C ALA A 26 16.40 -5.46 -5.19
N MET A 27 15.75 -5.77 -4.05
CA MET A 27 14.28 -5.85 -3.95
C MET A 27 13.66 -4.47 -3.74
N GLY A 28 13.80 -3.61 -4.74
CA GLY A 28 13.16 -2.30 -4.75
C GLY A 28 13.14 -1.72 -6.15
N THR A 29 12.19 -0.83 -6.41
CA THR A 29 12.05 -0.23 -7.74
C THR A 29 13.24 0.69 -8.00
N SER A 30 14.02 0.37 -9.05
CA SER A 30 15.18 1.18 -9.40
C SER A 30 14.73 2.53 -9.94
N LEU A 31 15.39 3.59 -9.48
CA LEU A 31 15.18 4.93 -9.96
C LEU A 31 16.54 5.63 -10.14
N MET A 32 16.64 6.53 -11.11
CA MET A 32 17.82 7.37 -11.29
C MET A 32 17.53 8.73 -10.65
N LEU A 33 18.44 9.20 -9.80
CA LEU A 33 18.39 10.54 -9.20
C LEU A 33 19.71 11.27 -9.43
N GLY A 34 19.70 12.55 -9.07
CA GLY A 34 20.82 13.48 -9.23
C GLY A 34 20.85 14.14 -10.60
N ALA A 35 21.83 15.02 -10.83
CA ALA A 35 21.92 15.82 -12.06
C ALA A 35 20.63 16.61 -12.41
N GLY A 36 19.85 17.00 -11.39
CA GLY A 36 18.56 17.69 -11.58
C GLY A 36 17.39 16.79 -11.97
N GLN A 37 17.55 15.46 -11.93
CA GLN A 37 16.44 14.52 -12.12
C GLN A 37 15.52 14.53 -10.89
N GLU A 38 14.23 14.53 -11.16
CA GLU A 38 13.16 14.46 -10.17
C GLU A 38 12.31 13.23 -10.42
N PHE A 39 11.98 12.50 -9.37
CA PHE A 39 10.97 11.45 -9.42
C PHE A 39 9.71 11.91 -8.69
N ARG A 40 8.52 11.63 -9.24
CA ARG A 40 7.24 12.15 -8.74
C ARG A 40 6.27 11.03 -8.44
N PHE A 41 5.66 11.07 -7.26
CA PHE A 41 4.59 10.16 -6.85
C PHE A 41 3.29 10.95 -6.66
N ASP A 42 2.23 10.56 -7.35
CA ASP A 42 0.88 11.01 -7.02
C ASP A 42 0.46 10.41 -5.68
N LEU A 43 0.00 11.25 -4.75
CA LEU A 43 -0.39 10.81 -3.42
C LEU A 43 -1.90 11.02 -3.18
N PRO A 44 -2.59 10.05 -2.54
CA PRO A 44 -4.03 10.13 -2.26
C PRO A 44 -4.33 10.98 -1.00
N LEU A 45 -3.82 12.21 -0.93
CA LEU A 45 -4.08 13.12 0.20
C LEU A 45 -5.37 13.92 -0.03
N GLU A 46 -6.17 14.04 1.01
CA GLU A 46 -7.33 14.92 1.03
C GLU A 46 -6.96 16.30 1.57
N ALA A 47 -7.55 17.35 1.00
CA ALA A 47 -7.33 18.73 1.41
C ALA A 47 -7.81 19.01 2.86
N GLY A 48 -7.04 19.80 3.61
CA GLY A 48 -7.38 20.18 4.99
C GLY A 48 -7.19 19.06 6.03
N LYS A 49 -6.47 17.99 5.70
CA LYS A 49 -6.15 16.86 6.58
C LYS A 49 -4.65 16.75 6.85
N SER A 50 -4.29 16.10 7.96
CA SER A 50 -2.90 15.85 8.33
C SER A 50 -2.46 14.45 7.93
N TYR A 51 -1.21 14.31 7.49
CA TYR A 51 -0.63 13.04 7.04
C TYR A 51 0.83 12.92 7.47
N VAL A 52 1.28 11.68 7.66
CA VAL A 52 2.70 11.31 7.66
C VAL A 52 2.96 10.52 6.38
N ILE A 53 4.06 10.83 5.70
CA ILE A 53 4.46 10.11 4.48
C ILE A 53 5.81 9.49 4.75
N SER A 54 5.98 8.22 4.41
CA SER A 54 7.27 7.54 4.54
C SER A 54 7.55 6.66 3.33
N MET A 55 8.83 6.44 3.04
CA MET A 55 9.29 5.46 2.05
C MET A 55 10.67 4.95 2.44
N ALA A 56 11.01 3.71 2.08
CA ALA A 56 12.36 3.21 2.22
C ALA A 56 13.16 3.53 0.96
N LEU A 57 14.37 4.06 1.12
CA LEU A 57 15.33 4.30 0.04
C LEU A 57 16.66 3.62 0.34
N ARG A 58 17.33 3.17 -0.73
CA ARG A 58 18.67 2.61 -0.68
C ARG A 58 19.49 3.14 -1.86
N THR A 59 20.79 3.32 -1.65
CA THR A 59 21.77 3.45 -2.73
C THR A 59 23.09 2.79 -2.33
N ASP A 60 23.89 2.42 -3.32
CA ASP A 60 25.27 1.96 -3.11
C ASP A 60 26.27 3.13 -3.19
N LEU A 61 25.78 4.36 -3.46
CA LEU A 61 26.58 5.58 -3.40
C LEU A 61 26.93 5.92 -1.94
N ALA A 62 28.20 6.26 -1.69
CA ALA A 62 28.62 6.77 -0.40
C ALA A 62 28.13 8.21 -0.18
N ASP A 63 27.71 8.54 1.04
CA ASP A 63 27.34 9.89 1.49
C ASP A 63 26.36 10.62 0.56
N ALA A 64 25.30 9.92 0.13
CA ALA A 64 24.25 10.51 -0.69
C ALA A 64 23.18 11.16 0.19
N SER A 65 22.68 12.33 -0.22
CA SER A 65 21.54 12.98 0.43
C SER A 65 20.33 13.05 -0.50
N VAL A 66 19.16 12.80 0.06
CA VAL A 66 17.89 12.78 -0.65
C VAL A 66 16.98 13.86 -0.10
N THR A 67 16.30 14.58 -0.98
CA THR A 67 15.30 15.58 -0.62
C THR A 67 13.92 15.11 -1.08
N MET A 68 12.98 15.09 -0.15
CA MET A 68 11.57 14.83 -0.37
C MET A 68 10.80 16.15 -0.30
N THR A 69 10.16 16.55 -1.39
CA THR A 69 9.34 17.76 -1.47
C THR A 69 7.90 17.37 -1.73
N LEU A 70 7.02 17.64 -0.78
CA LEU A 70 5.58 17.51 -0.97
C LEU A 70 5.07 18.76 -1.70
N CYS A 71 4.49 18.59 -2.87
CA CYS A 71 3.93 19.65 -3.68
C CYS A 71 2.40 19.55 -3.72
N HIS A 72 1.72 20.69 -3.69
CA HIS A 72 0.31 20.82 -4.01
C HIS A 72 0.17 21.42 -5.42
N ILE A 73 -0.44 20.67 -6.33
CA ILE A 73 -0.78 21.11 -7.68
C ILE A 73 -2.26 21.48 -7.70
N LYS A 74 -2.53 22.77 -7.72
CA LYS A 74 -3.88 23.33 -7.78
C LYS A 74 -4.50 23.08 -9.15
N ASN A 75 -5.83 23.20 -9.25
CA ASN A 75 -6.56 23.00 -10.51
C ASN A 75 -6.16 23.96 -11.65
N ASN A 76 -5.52 25.09 -11.33
CA ASN A 76 -4.96 26.03 -12.31
C ASN A 76 -3.53 25.66 -12.75
N ASN A 77 -3.04 24.45 -12.41
CA ASN A 77 -1.68 23.95 -12.61
C ASN A 77 -0.58 24.73 -11.88
N GLU A 78 -0.94 25.60 -10.94
CA GLU A 78 0.01 26.24 -10.04
C GLU A 78 0.55 25.20 -9.05
N VAL A 79 1.87 25.10 -8.97
CA VAL A 79 2.58 24.21 -8.05
C VAL A 79 3.03 25.01 -6.84
N THR A 80 2.65 24.56 -5.65
CA THR A 80 3.11 25.13 -4.39
C THR A 80 3.86 24.05 -3.60
N GLU A 81 5.07 24.36 -3.14
CA GLU A 81 5.81 23.49 -2.23
C GLU A 81 5.17 23.58 -0.85
N HIS A 82 4.70 22.43 -0.36
CA HIS A 82 3.97 22.31 0.89
C HIS A 82 4.90 21.90 2.05
N HIS A 83 5.89 21.04 1.78
CA HIS A 83 6.91 20.65 2.75
C HIS A 83 8.18 20.16 2.06
N ILE A 84 9.34 20.34 2.70
CA ILE A 84 10.64 19.84 2.24
C ILE A 84 11.34 19.15 3.41
N SER A 85 11.71 17.87 3.25
CA SER A 85 12.55 17.13 4.19
C SER A 85 13.79 16.59 3.49
N ARG A 86 14.95 16.74 4.14
CA ARG A 86 16.25 16.26 3.64
C ARG A 86 16.76 15.15 4.53
N HIS A 87 17.25 14.08 3.91
CA HIS A 87 17.70 12.87 4.56
C HIS A 87 19.08 12.47 4.06
N GLU A 88 19.95 12.10 4.99
CA GLU A 88 21.26 11.53 4.68
C GLU A 88 21.15 10.00 4.61
N LEU A 89 21.59 9.41 3.50
CA LEU A 89 21.69 7.96 3.37
C LEU A 89 23.07 7.54 3.89
N VAL A 90 23.10 6.99 5.10
CA VAL A 90 24.35 6.50 5.72
C VAL A 90 24.88 5.33 4.89
N GLY A 91 26.11 5.45 4.39
CA GLY A 91 26.69 4.53 3.41
C GLY A 91 26.71 3.07 3.86
N GLY A 92 26.45 2.15 2.93
CA GLY A 92 26.52 0.70 3.18
C GLY A 92 25.53 -0.18 2.43
N GLY A 93 24.77 0.35 1.46
CA GLY A 93 23.77 -0.44 0.71
C GLY A 93 22.60 -0.92 1.57
N GLY A 94 22.38 -0.29 2.74
CA GLY A 94 21.22 -0.56 3.60
C GLY A 94 19.98 0.19 3.14
N TRP A 95 18.81 -0.34 3.50
CA TRP A 95 17.54 0.38 3.39
C TRP A 95 17.42 1.40 4.51
N THR A 96 17.09 2.64 4.18
CA THR A 96 16.83 3.72 5.14
C THR A 96 15.41 4.24 4.95
N THR A 97 14.62 4.29 6.02
CA THR A 97 13.28 4.88 5.98
C THR A 97 13.38 6.40 6.01
N LEU A 98 12.92 7.03 4.94
CA LEU A 98 12.77 8.47 4.81
C LEU A 98 11.34 8.85 5.18
N SER A 99 11.17 9.99 5.84
CA SER A 99 9.85 10.49 6.24
C SER A 99 9.68 11.96 5.94
N VAL A 100 8.52 12.31 5.41
CA VAL A 100 7.94 13.64 5.58
C VAL A 100 7.20 13.59 6.93
N PRO A 101 7.58 14.42 7.92
CA PRO A 101 6.90 14.47 9.21
C PRO A 101 5.43 14.88 9.02
N GLU A 102 4.66 14.93 10.12
CA GLU A 102 3.26 15.33 10.03
C GLU A 102 3.10 16.65 9.26
N VAL A 103 2.35 16.59 8.17
CA VAL A 103 2.04 17.72 7.29
C VAL A 103 0.53 17.93 7.24
N HIS A 104 0.09 19.15 7.55
CA HIS A 104 -1.30 19.55 7.41
C HIS A 104 -1.54 20.14 6.01
N THR A 105 -2.29 19.44 5.17
CA THR A 105 -2.59 19.87 3.79
C THR A 105 -3.47 21.12 3.77
N THR A 106 -3.25 21.97 2.77
CA THR A 106 -4.12 23.14 2.55
C THR A 106 -5.52 22.73 2.13
N PRO A 107 -6.59 23.45 2.52
CA PRO A 107 -7.98 23.13 2.15
C PRO A 107 -8.34 23.47 0.69
N SER A 108 -7.41 23.99 -0.12
CA SER A 108 -7.67 24.26 -1.53
C SER A 108 -7.74 22.97 -2.36
N PRO A 109 -8.57 22.91 -3.41
CA PRO A 109 -8.67 21.75 -4.28
C PRO A 109 -7.44 21.61 -5.18
N GLY A 110 -7.06 20.36 -5.45
CA GLY A 110 -5.91 20.00 -6.26
C GLY A 110 -5.47 18.58 -5.98
N ARG A 111 -4.30 18.20 -6.49
CA ARG A 111 -3.64 16.92 -6.17
C ARG A 111 -2.31 17.16 -5.47
N PHE A 112 -1.88 16.18 -4.67
CA PHE A 112 -0.60 16.23 -3.99
C PHE A 112 0.39 15.29 -4.68
N GLU A 113 1.59 15.78 -4.95
CA GLU A 113 2.69 15.00 -5.49
C GLU A 113 3.87 15.01 -4.52
N LEU A 114 4.50 13.87 -4.29
CA LEU A 114 5.79 13.81 -3.63
C LEU A 114 6.90 13.78 -4.67
N VAL A 115 7.74 14.80 -4.66
CA VAL A 115 8.92 14.93 -5.51
C VAL A 115 10.15 14.46 -4.73
N VAL A 116 10.90 13.52 -5.29
CA VAL A 116 12.13 12.98 -4.69
C VAL A 116 13.31 13.35 -5.58
N THR A 117 14.33 13.95 -4.97
CA THR A 117 15.59 14.34 -5.63
C THR A 117 16.78 13.88 -4.81
N ALA A 118 17.95 13.78 -5.43
CA ALA A 118 19.21 13.53 -4.72
C ALA A 118 20.29 14.49 -5.17
N ASP A 119 21.27 14.72 -4.31
CA ASP A 119 22.45 15.53 -4.60
C ASP A 119 23.45 14.83 -5.52
N LYS A 120 23.57 13.51 -5.41
CA LYS A 120 24.49 12.69 -6.19
C LYS A 120 23.76 11.99 -7.33
N GLU A 121 24.39 12.05 -8.51
CA GLU A 121 23.93 11.29 -9.65
C GLU A 121 24.19 9.80 -9.46
N GLY A 122 23.15 8.99 -9.66
CA GLY A 122 23.31 7.56 -9.77
C GLY A 122 22.03 6.80 -9.50
N ARG A 123 22.21 5.51 -9.24
CA ARG A 123 21.12 4.56 -9.05
C ARG A 123 20.69 4.52 -7.59
N TYR A 124 19.40 4.70 -7.38
CA TYR A 124 18.72 4.52 -6.12
C TYR A 124 17.66 3.42 -6.28
N TYR A 125 17.21 2.88 -5.16
CA TYR A 125 16.13 1.93 -5.09
C TYR A 125 15.16 2.41 -4.02
N TRP A 126 13.87 2.32 -4.31
CA TRP A 126 12.83 2.70 -3.35
C TRP A 126 11.81 1.58 -3.18
N LYS A 127 11.15 1.55 -2.01
CA LYS A 127 10.00 0.70 -1.70
C LYS A 127 9.17 1.28 -0.56
N ASP A 128 8.04 0.65 -0.26
CA ASP A 128 7.21 0.92 0.93
C ASP A 128 6.76 2.38 1.08
N LEU A 129 6.33 3.02 -0.01
CA LEU A 129 5.68 4.33 0.07
C LEU A 129 4.35 4.20 0.83
N LYS A 130 4.30 4.79 2.02
CA LYS A 130 3.12 4.84 2.89
C LYS A 130 2.65 6.26 3.05
N VAL A 131 1.34 6.45 2.98
CA VAL A 131 0.65 7.70 3.25
C VAL A 131 -0.38 7.42 4.33
N GLU A 132 -0.07 7.84 5.54
CA GLU A 132 -0.89 7.55 6.71
C GLU A 132 -1.54 8.84 7.18
N ARG A 133 -2.85 8.80 7.41
CA ARG A 133 -3.56 9.95 7.95
C ARG A 133 -3.13 10.13 9.39
N SER A 134 -2.60 11.31 9.68
CA SER A 134 -2.27 11.69 11.04
C SER A 134 -3.45 12.41 11.68
N TYR A 135 -3.76 12.05 12.90
CA TYR A 135 -4.80 12.69 13.69
C TYR A 135 -4.12 13.42 14.85
N ALA A 136 -4.45 14.71 15.02
CA ALA A 136 -3.81 15.53 16.06
C ALA A 136 -4.13 15.04 17.49
N SER A 137 -5.16 14.18 17.62
CA SER A 137 -5.46 13.42 18.82
C SER A 137 -6.22 12.16 18.47
N SER A 138 -6.15 11.14 19.33
CA SER A 138 -7.01 9.96 19.25
C SER A 138 -8.49 10.36 19.23
N GLN A 139 -8.88 11.45 19.89
CA GLN A 139 -10.25 11.95 19.89
C GLN A 139 -10.76 12.29 18.49
N GLN A 140 -9.96 12.96 17.65
CA GLN A 140 -10.35 13.32 16.27
C GLN A 140 -10.45 12.10 15.34
N MET A 141 -9.58 11.11 15.53
CA MET A 141 -9.69 9.82 14.86
C MET A 141 -10.98 9.11 15.26
N TYR A 142 -11.28 9.08 16.56
CA TYR A 142 -12.50 8.48 17.08
C TYR A 142 -13.74 9.19 16.55
N GLU A 143 -13.77 10.51 16.52
CA GLU A 143 -14.87 11.30 15.94
C GLU A 143 -15.08 10.97 14.47
N TYR A 144 -14.02 10.97 13.65
CA TYR A 144 -14.11 10.63 12.23
C TYR A 144 -14.72 9.24 12.00
N TRP A 145 -14.16 8.22 12.65
CA TRP A 145 -14.64 6.86 12.45
C TRP A 145 -16.03 6.65 13.06
N SER A 146 -16.35 7.29 14.19
CA SER A 146 -17.68 7.23 14.80
C SER A 146 -18.73 7.89 13.93
N GLU A 147 -18.45 9.05 13.34
CA GLU A 147 -19.34 9.71 12.38
C GLU A 147 -19.51 8.88 11.12
N LYS A 148 -18.42 8.33 10.57
CA LYS A 148 -18.48 7.47 9.38
C LYS A 148 -19.34 6.23 9.64
N LEU A 149 -19.15 5.55 10.76
CA LEU A 149 -19.95 4.40 11.17
C LEU A 149 -21.41 4.78 11.46
N ALA A 150 -21.66 5.96 12.05
CA ALA A 150 -23.02 6.45 12.28
C ALA A 150 -23.76 6.77 10.96
N MET A 151 -23.06 7.28 9.95
CA MET A 151 -23.64 7.60 8.64
C MET A 151 -23.81 6.38 7.73
N GLN A 152 -22.80 5.51 7.67
CA GLN A 152 -22.71 4.41 6.70
C GLN A 152 -23.12 3.05 7.29
N GLY A 153 -23.26 2.96 8.62
CA GLY A 153 -23.47 1.71 9.33
C GLY A 153 -22.17 0.92 9.53
N THR A 154 -22.30 -0.22 10.19
CA THR A 154 -21.19 -1.18 10.34
C THR A 154 -20.92 -1.87 9.01
N PHE A 155 -19.65 -2.12 8.72
CA PHE A 155 -19.18 -2.85 7.54
C PHE A 155 -18.07 -3.83 7.93
N TYR A 156 -17.84 -4.85 7.11
CA TYR A 156 -16.77 -5.81 7.39
C TYR A 156 -15.40 -5.23 7.05
N THR A 157 -14.46 -5.37 7.98
CA THR A 157 -13.12 -4.78 7.88
C THR A 157 -12.09 -5.78 7.33
N GLY A 158 -12.46 -7.05 7.20
CA GLY A 158 -11.64 -8.11 6.62
C GLY A 158 -12.37 -9.44 6.53
N LEU A 159 -11.74 -10.41 5.88
CA LEU A 159 -12.26 -11.76 5.70
C LEU A 159 -11.52 -12.75 6.61
N VAL A 160 -12.24 -13.62 7.29
CA VAL A 160 -11.70 -14.75 8.04
C VAL A 160 -12.24 -16.04 7.43
N ILE A 161 -11.34 -16.87 6.94
CA ILE A 161 -11.63 -18.22 6.46
C ILE A 161 -11.42 -19.18 7.62
N ASP A 162 -12.48 -19.85 8.08
CA ASP A 162 -12.35 -21.00 8.98
C ASP A 162 -12.12 -22.28 8.16
N ALA A 163 -10.90 -22.80 8.22
CA ALA A 163 -10.50 -24.03 7.53
C ALA A 163 -9.88 -25.05 8.51
N ARG A 164 -10.13 -24.91 9.82
CA ARG A 164 -9.53 -25.77 10.86
C ARG A 164 -9.98 -27.23 10.75
N HIS A 165 -11.13 -27.49 10.14
CA HIS A 165 -11.65 -28.82 9.86
C HIS A 165 -11.07 -29.45 8.58
N LEU A 166 -10.23 -28.72 7.85
CA LEU A 166 -9.59 -29.17 6.62
C LEU A 166 -8.06 -29.26 6.78
N GLU A 167 -7.41 -30.00 5.90
CA GLU A 167 -5.94 -30.08 5.84
C GLU A 167 -5.32 -28.92 5.03
N VAL A 168 -5.75 -27.68 5.32
CA VAL A 168 -5.19 -26.49 4.67
C VAL A 168 -3.83 -26.15 5.28
N ARG A 169 -2.84 -25.94 4.44
CA ARG A 169 -1.46 -25.59 4.80
C ARG A 169 -1.20 -24.10 4.61
N ARG A 170 -0.29 -23.59 5.42
CA ARG A 170 0.26 -22.24 5.24
C ARG A 170 1.00 -22.18 3.90
N GLY A 171 0.74 -21.15 3.11
CA GLY A 171 1.35 -20.94 1.80
C GLY A 171 1.68 -19.47 1.55
N MET A 172 2.58 -19.22 0.61
CA MET A 172 2.93 -17.86 0.19
C MET A 172 1.85 -17.21 -0.68
N SER A 173 1.03 -18.02 -1.35
CA SER A 173 0.03 -17.52 -2.31
C SER A 173 -1.28 -18.31 -2.19
N PRO A 174 -1.93 -18.29 -1.00
CA PRO A 174 -3.24 -18.90 -0.81
C PRO A 174 -4.26 -18.26 -1.74
N ARG A 175 -5.25 -19.07 -2.13
CA ARG A 175 -6.33 -18.65 -3.01
C ARG A 175 -7.67 -18.97 -2.40
N ILE A 176 -8.66 -18.12 -2.66
CA ILE A 176 -10.04 -18.30 -2.25
C ILE A 176 -10.88 -18.35 -3.51
N TYR A 177 -11.63 -19.41 -3.66
CA TYR A 177 -12.51 -19.67 -4.79
C TYR A 177 -13.96 -19.77 -4.32
N SER A 178 -14.90 -19.36 -5.18
CA SER A 178 -16.30 -19.77 -5.03
C SER A 178 -16.46 -21.28 -5.24
N GLU A 179 -17.57 -21.84 -4.80
CA GLU A 179 -17.93 -23.25 -5.02
C GLU A 179 -17.92 -23.63 -6.51
N SER A 180 -18.36 -22.71 -7.39
CA SER A 180 -18.31 -22.83 -8.85
C SER A 180 -16.91 -22.70 -9.48
N GLY A 181 -15.89 -22.37 -8.68
CA GLY A 181 -14.50 -22.25 -9.14
C GLY A 181 -14.07 -20.85 -9.59
N GLN A 182 -14.88 -19.82 -9.35
CA GLN A 182 -14.47 -18.44 -9.59
C GLN A 182 -13.39 -18.02 -8.59
N LEU A 183 -12.26 -17.49 -9.07
CA LEU A 183 -11.24 -16.92 -8.18
C LEU A 183 -11.75 -15.61 -7.56
N LEU A 184 -11.85 -15.57 -6.23
CA LEU A 184 -12.24 -14.38 -5.48
C LEU A 184 -11.02 -13.63 -4.97
N TYR A 185 -10.01 -14.36 -4.50
CA TYR A 185 -8.78 -13.80 -3.97
C TYR A 185 -7.60 -14.72 -4.29
N GLY A 186 -6.46 -14.14 -4.68
CA GLY A 186 -5.24 -14.92 -4.91
C GLY A 186 -3.96 -14.22 -4.51
N GLY A 187 -4.04 -13.05 -3.87
CA GLY A 187 -2.86 -12.26 -3.48
C GLY A 187 -1.98 -11.77 -4.65
N VAL A 188 -2.39 -11.96 -5.91
CA VAL A 188 -1.51 -11.82 -7.10
C VAL A 188 -1.35 -10.36 -7.59
N LEU A 189 -1.98 -9.38 -6.95
CA LEU A 189 -1.90 -7.96 -7.38
C LEU A 189 -1.14 -7.07 -6.38
N ALA A 190 -0.46 -7.66 -5.41
CA ALA A 190 0.35 -6.93 -4.45
C ALA A 190 1.67 -6.49 -5.04
N GLY A 191 2.07 -5.24 -4.75
CA GLY A 191 3.47 -4.87 -4.83
C GLY A 191 4.29 -5.88 -4.01
N GLN A 192 5.34 -6.43 -4.63
CA GLN A 192 6.12 -7.56 -4.13
C GLN A 192 6.66 -7.34 -2.69
N ASP A 193 6.78 -6.08 -2.26
CA ASP A 193 7.30 -5.65 -0.96
C ASP A 193 6.26 -5.74 0.18
N PHE A 194 4.97 -5.42 -0.07
CA PHE A 194 3.91 -5.56 0.94
C PHE A 194 3.69 -7.04 1.32
N VAL A 195 3.85 -7.94 0.34
CA VAL A 195 3.78 -9.39 0.55
C VAL A 195 4.91 -9.93 1.41
N GLN A 196 6.10 -9.31 1.36
CA GLN A 196 7.26 -9.79 2.11
C GLN A 196 7.19 -9.45 3.59
N ASP A 197 6.67 -8.29 3.95
CA ASP A 197 6.62 -7.84 5.36
C ASP A 197 5.40 -8.37 6.12
N GLN A 198 4.20 -8.41 5.49
CA GLN A 198 2.94 -8.79 6.16
C GLN A 198 2.27 -10.04 5.59
N GLY A 199 2.80 -10.60 4.50
CA GLY A 199 2.15 -11.66 3.75
C GLY A 199 0.89 -11.18 3.03
N VAL A 200 0.34 -12.03 2.16
CA VAL A 200 -0.97 -11.79 1.55
C VAL A 200 -2.12 -12.28 2.43
N VAL A 201 -1.87 -13.14 3.41
CA VAL A 201 -2.85 -13.55 4.44
C VAL A 201 -2.17 -13.67 5.82
N GLY A 202 -2.97 -13.62 6.88
CA GLY A 202 -2.56 -14.03 8.22
C GLY A 202 -2.97 -15.47 8.49
N TYR A 203 -2.20 -16.21 9.28
CA TYR A 203 -2.53 -17.58 9.68
C TYR A 203 -2.54 -17.72 11.20
N GLY A 204 -3.57 -18.36 11.74
CA GLY A 204 -3.65 -18.69 13.17
C GLY A 204 -4.55 -19.91 13.40
N SER A 205 -4.55 -20.47 14.60
CA SER A 205 -5.53 -21.48 15.02
C SER A 205 -6.79 -20.84 15.64
N GLU A 206 -6.70 -19.57 15.99
CA GLU A 206 -7.75 -18.76 16.59
C GLU A 206 -7.56 -17.27 16.24
N LEU A 207 -8.60 -16.46 16.45
CA LEU A 207 -8.55 -15.01 16.24
C LEU A 207 -7.94 -14.30 17.45
N THR A 208 -6.61 -14.27 17.51
CA THR A 208 -5.87 -13.49 18.51
C THR A 208 -5.95 -11.99 18.21
N SER A 209 -5.71 -11.15 19.22
CA SER A 209 -5.65 -9.69 19.04
C SER A 209 -4.60 -9.26 17.99
N ASP A 210 -3.47 -9.96 17.96
CA ASP A 210 -2.42 -9.76 16.96
C ASP A 210 -2.94 -10.04 15.55
N LEU A 211 -3.64 -11.16 15.36
CA LEU A 211 -4.21 -11.53 14.06
C LEU A 211 -5.34 -10.56 13.64
N LEU A 212 -6.14 -10.09 14.60
CA LEU A 212 -7.20 -9.10 14.36
C LEU A 212 -6.65 -7.72 13.96
N SER A 213 -5.44 -7.35 14.38
CA SER A 213 -4.80 -6.10 13.95
C SER A 213 -4.64 -6.02 12.42
N ARG A 214 -4.51 -7.18 11.75
CA ARG A 214 -4.39 -7.30 10.30
C ARG A 214 -5.64 -6.87 9.53
N ILE A 215 -6.80 -6.91 10.19
CA ILE A 215 -8.09 -6.50 9.61
C ILE A 215 -8.63 -5.22 10.26
N ALA A 216 -7.81 -4.51 11.04
CA ALA A 216 -8.19 -3.23 11.60
C ALA A 216 -8.23 -2.15 10.51
N VAL A 217 -9.17 -1.22 10.64
CA VAL A 217 -9.28 -0.09 9.70
C VAL A 217 -8.15 0.92 9.89
N ASP A 218 -7.66 1.03 11.13
CA ASP A 218 -6.64 1.95 11.63
C ASP A 218 -5.94 1.31 12.85
N SER A 219 -4.66 1.61 13.10
CA SER A 219 -3.88 1.03 14.20
C SER A 219 -4.42 1.39 15.58
N ASP A 220 -5.00 2.58 15.71
CA ASP A 220 -5.39 3.15 17.00
C ASP A 220 -6.91 3.26 17.20
N TYR A 221 -7.70 2.82 16.21
CA TYR A 221 -9.16 2.78 16.30
C TYR A 221 -9.67 1.34 16.51
N PRO A 222 -10.50 1.07 17.54
CA PRO A 222 -10.83 -0.29 17.97
C PRO A 222 -11.84 -1.01 17.07
N TYR A 223 -12.23 -0.42 15.94
CA TYR A 223 -13.23 -1.02 15.07
C TYR A 223 -12.64 -2.12 14.20
N VAL A 224 -13.04 -3.35 14.54
CA VAL A 224 -12.70 -4.57 13.82
C VAL A 224 -13.98 -5.39 13.68
N ALA A 225 -14.35 -5.73 12.44
CA ALA A 225 -15.53 -6.51 12.14
C ALA A 225 -15.19 -7.58 11.09
N PRO A 226 -14.75 -8.79 11.50
CA PRO A 226 -14.44 -9.85 10.56
C PRO A 226 -15.71 -10.41 9.92
N LEU A 227 -15.68 -10.59 8.60
CA LEU A 227 -16.59 -11.50 7.92
C LEU A 227 -16.02 -12.91 8.07
N VAL A 228 -16.60 -13.73 8.94
CA VAL A 228 -16.19 -15.12 9.09
C VAL A 228 -17.00 -16.01 8.14
N VAL A 229 -16.30 -16.82 7.36
CA VAL A 229 -16.88 -17.81 6.43
C VAL A 229 -16.19 -19.15 6.62
N GLU A 230 -16.92 -20.24 6.33
CA GLU A 230 -16.40 -21.60 6.46
C GLU A 230 -15.85 -22.09 5.11
N ALA A 231 -14.67 -22.69 5.12
CA ALA A 231 -14.13 -23.36 3.94
C ALA A 231 -14.84 -24.69 3.71
N LEU A 232 -15.28 -24.95 2.47
CA LEU A 232 -15.92 -26.20 2.09
C LEU A 232 -14.91 -27.30 1.77
N ALA A 233 -13.84 -26.94 1.06
CA ALA A 233 -12.84 -27.89 0.57
C ALA A 233 -11.50 -27.20 0.27
N VAL A 234 -10.45 -28.00 0.16
CA VAL A 234 -9.13 -27.59 -0.31
C VAL A 234 -9.13 -27.45 -1.83
N ALA A 235 -8.56 -26.38 -2.37
CA ALA A 235 -8.67 -26.04 -3.80
C ALA A 235 -7.49 -26.50 -4.66
N ASP A 236 -6.33 -26.80 -4.07
CA ASP A 236 -5.12 -27.10 -4.81
C ASP A 236 -4.30 -28.23 -4.19
N ALA A 237 -3.40 -28.82 -4.99
CA ALA A 237 -2.55 -29.92 -4.58
C ALA A 237 -1.51 -29.53 -3.50
N ALA A 238 -1.14 -28.25 -3.41
CA ALA A 238 -0.27 -27.75 -2.34
C ALA A 238 -1.06 -27.49 -1.03
N GLN A 239 -2.38 -27.67 -1.08
CA GLN A 239 -3.32 -27.48 0.00
C GLN A 239 -3.33 -26.07 0.59
N THR A 240 -3.07 -25.04 -0.22
CA THR A 240 -2.93 -23.64 0.27
C THR A 240 -4.16 -22.78 0.08
N GLY A 241 -5.05 -23.17 -0.81
CA GLY A 241 -6.29 -22.48 -1.14
C GLY A 241 -7.54 -23.28 -0.76
N VAL A 242 -8.66 -22.58 -0.77
CA VAL A 242 -9.96 -23.10 -0.34
C VAL A 242 -11.08 -22.75 -1.32
N TYR A 243 -12.10 -23.59 -1.32
CA TYR A 243 -13.43 -23.26 -1.84
C TYR A 243 -14.33 -22.80 -0.70
N ILE A 244 -15.15 -21.77 -0.93
CA ILE A 244 -16.22 -21.34 -0.01
C ILE A 244 -17.59 -21.52 -0.69
N SER A 245 -18.66 -21.56 0.10
CA SER A 245 -20.02 -21.72 -0.42
C SER A 245 -20.44 -20.58 -1.35
N GLU A 246 -21.40 -20.82 -2.25
CA GLU A 246 -21.98 -19.72 -3.05
C GLU A 246 -22.67 -18.67 -2.17
N GLU A 247 -23.26 -19.06 -1.04
CA GLU A 247 -23.84 -18.13 -0.08
C GLU A 247 -22.78 -17.18 0.51
N ASP A 248 -21.64 -17.74 0.95
CA ASP A 248 -20.53 -16.95 1.47
C ASP A 248 -19.84 -16.13 0.40
N THR A 249 -19.77 -16.64 -0.83
CA THR A 249 -19.28 -15.90 -1.99
C THR A 249 -20.07 -14.61 -2.17
N ARG A 250 -21.41 -14.69 -2.15
CA ARG A 250 -22.27 -13.50 -2.24
C ARG A 250 -22.03 -12.53 -1.09
N ARG A 251 -21.94 -13.03 0.15
CA ARG A 251 -21.67 -12.20 1.34
C ARG A 251 -20.34 -11.47 1.24
N VAL A 252 -19.29 -12.13 0.76
CA VAL A 252 -17.96 -11.54 0.54
C VAL A 252 -18.04 -10.42 -0.51
N LEU A 253 -18.67 -10.68 -1.65
CA LEU A 253 -18.80 -9.69 -2.72
C LEU A 253 -19.61 -8.46 -2.28
N GLU A 254 -20.70 -8.65 -1.54
CA GLU A 254 -21.50 -7.56 -0.98
C GLU A 254 -20.70 -6.72 0.02
N ALA A 255 -19.91 -7.37 0.88
CA ALA A 255 -19.05 -6.68 1.84
C ALA A 255 -17.96 -5.86 1.15
N MET A 256 -17.39 -6.37 0.06
CA MET A 256 -16.37 -5.67 -0.73
C MET A 256 -16.89 -4.40 -1.40
N VAL A 257 -18.19 -4.32 -1.71
CA VAL A 257 -18.81 -3.08 -2.23
C VAL A 257 -18.76 -1.96 -1.19
N GLN A 258 -18.89 -2.29 0.09
CA GLN A 258 -18.82 -1.32 1.19
C GLN A 258 -17.38 -0.98 1.58
N TYR A 259 -16.52 -1.99 1.62
CA TYR A 259 -15.12 -1.85 2.01
C TYR A 259 -14.25 -2.92 1.36
N ASP A 260 -13.36 -2.50 0.44
CA ASP A 260 -12.47 -3.41 -0.27
C ASP A 260 -11.29 -3.84 0.61
N PHE A 261 -11.54 -4.84 1.45
CA PHE A 261 -10.52 -5.44 2.31
C PHE A 261 -9.51 -6.32 1.54
N PHE A 262 -9.80 -6.76 0.31
CA PHE A 262 -8.84 -7.50 -0.51
C PHE A 262 -7.71 -6.61 -1.02
N ALA A 263 -8.02 -5.36 -1.40
CA ALA A 263 -6.99 -4.38 -1.75
C ALA A 263 -6.00 -4.11 -0.59
N ARG A 264 -6.44 -4.33 0.65
CA ARG A 264 -5.64 -4.17 1.88
C ARG A 264 -5.00 -5.47 2.38
N TYR A 265 -5.15 -6.58 1.65
CA TYR A 265 -4.72 -7.92 2.08
C TYR A 265 -5.31 -8.34 3.43
N ALA A 266 -6.44 -7.77 3.87
CA ALA A 266 -7.05 -7.99 5.18
C ALA A 266 -7.83 -9.32 5.20
N VAL A 267 -7.08 -10.42 5.12
CA VAL A 267 -7.56 -11.80 5.01
C VAL A 267 -6.86 -12.72 6.01
N ILE A 268 -7.60 -13.49 6.79
CA ILE A 268 -7.06 -14.41 7.79
C ILE A 268 -7.52 -15.82 7.45
N PHE A 269 -6.63 -16.78 7.58
CA PHE A 269 -6.92 -18.20 7.52
C PHE A 269 -6.76 -18.80 8.92
N LEU A 270 -7.85 -19.38 9.42
CA LEU A 270 -7.80 -20.23 10.60
C LEU A 270 -7.52 -21.66 10.16
N VAL A 271 -6.39 -22.22 10.62
CA VAL A 271 -5.89 -23.55 10.25
C VAL A 271 -5.36 -24.28 11.50
N ASN A 272 -5.29 -25.61 11.45
CA ASN A 272 -4.72 -26.45 12.52
C ASN A 272 -3.20 -26.56 12.46
#